data_AF-A0A374BPM4-F1
#
_entry.id   AF-A0A374BPM4-F1
#
_cell.length_a   1.000
_cell.length_b   1.000
_cell.length_c   1.000
_cell.angle_alpha   90.00
_cell.angle_beta   90.00
_cell.angle_gamma   90.00
#
_symmetry.space_group_name_H-M   'P 1'
#
loop_
_entity.id
_entity.type
_entity.pdbx_description
1 polymer ?
#
loop_
_entity_poly.entity_id
_entity_poly.type
_entity_poly.pdbx_seq_one_letter_code
_entity_poly.pdbx_strand_id
1 'polypeptide(L)'
;MIVAALLMLLSSCHGNRKRLSSNEESSFLITYSKKEIVIESTKSNDVVDHFFYKNGEYFASSDSILFFSTVKDTILNVTSYEKKYKIIIKKERDGVYKTSSYYVDDKGSLYFLISYSYDSKYQIFQIEKGSNVVYQ
;
A
#
# COMPACT_ATOMS: atom_id res chain seq x y z
N MET A 1 -33.71 -23.35 31.83
CA MET A 1 -32.54 -22.63 32.37
C MET A 1 -31.49 -22.63 31.27
N ILE A 2 -31.25 -21.46 30.67
CA ILE A 2 -30.29 -21.27 29.56
C ILE A 2 -28.96 -20.79 30.20
N VAL A 3 -27.88 -20.87 29.40
CA VAL A 3 -26.62 -20.09 29.49
C VAL A 3 -25.48 -20.88 30.15
N ALA A 4 -24.31 -21.07 29.55
CA ALA A 4 -23.84 -20.85 28.19
C ALA A 4 -22.61 -21.73 27.98
N ALA A 5 -22.50 -22.32 26.79
CA ALA A 5 -21.22 -22.85 26.35
C ALA A 5 -20.27 -21.67 26.16
N LEU A 6 -19.22 -21.61 27.00
CA LEU A 6 -18.07 -20.75 26.80
C LEU A 6 -17.38 -21.19 25.50
N LEU A 7 -17.78 -20.60 24.38
CA LEU A 7 -16.99 -20.66 23.16
C LEU A 7 -15.77 -19.77 23.38
N MET A 8 -14.67 -20.38 23.81
CA MET A 8 -13.35 -19.79 23.69
C MET A 8 -13.06 -19.62 22.20
N LEU A 9 -13.47 -18.48 21.65
CA LEU A 9 -12.95 -17.96 20.40
C LEU A 9 -11.47 -17.72 20.65
N LEU A 10 -10.65 -18.72 20.32
CA LEU A 10 -9.23 -18.51 20.02
C LEU A 10 -9.21 -17.57 18.81
N SER A 11 -9.28 -16.27 19.08
CA SER A 11 -8.95 -15.24 18.10
C SER A 11 -7.49 -15.47 17.76
N SER A 12 -7.26 -16.26 16.73
CA SER A 12 -5.97 -16.40 16.10
C SER A 12 -5.46 -15.00 15.79
N CYS A 13 -4.53 -14.50 16.60
CA CYS A 13 -3.75 -13.29 16.34
C CYS A 13 -2.73 -13.57 15.22
N HIS A 14 -3.14 -14.29 14.17
CA HIS A 14 -2.35 -14.43 12.96
C HIS A 14 -2.96 -13.48 11.93
N GLY A 15 -2.26 -12.37 11.68
CA GLY A 15 -2.56 -11.52 10.54
C GLY A 15 -2.58 -12.38 9.27
N ASN A 16 -3.52 -12.10 8.36
CA ASN A 16 -3.55 -12.81 7.09
C ASN A 16 -2.31 -12.37 6.29
N ARG A 17 -1.46 -13.34 5.94
CA ARG A 17 -0.17 -13.10 5.29
C ARG A 17 -0.24 -13.59 3.84
N LYS A 18 -0.02 -12.69 2.89
CA LYS A 18 -0.07 -12.95 1.45
C LYS A 18 1.28 -12.68 0.82
N ARG A 19 1.74 -13.57 -0.06
CA ARG A 19 2.95 -13.35 -0.87
C ARG A 19 2.54 -12.99 -2.30
N LEU A 20 3.15 -11.95 -2.85
CA LEU A 20 3.01 -11.54 -4.25
C LEU A 20 4.38 -11.56 -4.93
N SER A 21 4.47 -12.12 -6.12
CA SER A 21 5.62 -11.95 -7.01
C SER A 21 5.43 -10.67 -7.82
N SER A 22 6.46 -9.81 -7.88
CA SER A 22 6.48 -8.70 -8.83
C SER A 22 7.02 -9.17 -10.18
N ASN A 23 6.89 -8.33 -11.21
CA ASN A 23 7.49 -8.62 -12.52
C ASN A 23 9.03 -8.58 -12.50
N GLU A 24 9.64 -7.99 -11.46
CA GLU A 24 11.05 -8.12 -11.15
C GLU A 24 11.29 -9.28 -10.17
N GLU A 25 12.53 -9.75 -10.04
CA GLU A 25 12.93 -10.81 -9.08
C GLU A 25 12.60 -10.51 -7.59
N SER A 26 12.00 -9.36 -7.27
CA SER A 26 11.47 -9.09 -5.93
C SER A 26 10.11 -9.75 -5.71
N SER A 27 9.97 -10.45 -4.57
CA SER A 27 8.67 -10.79 -4.02
C SER A 27 8.32 -9.86 -2.86
N PHE A 28 7.03 -9.66 -2.64
CA PHE A 28 6.50 -8.89 -1.53
C PHE A 28 5.74 -9.81 -0.60
N LEU A 29 5.84 -9.51 0.67
CA LEU A 29 5.05 -10.11 1.70
C LEU A 29 4.15 -9.04 2.30
N ILE A 30 2.86 -9.31 2.31
CA ILE A 30 1.84 -8.39 2.80
C ILE A 30 1.16 -9.03 3.99
N THR A 31 1.19 -8.34 5.12
CA THR A 31 0.51 -8.75 6.35
C THR A 31 -0.62 -7.78 6.64
N TYR A 32 -1.82 -8.32 6.84
CA TYR A 32 -3.01 -7.53 7.16
C TYR A 32 -3.38 -7.71 8.63
N SER A 33 -3.68 -6.59 9.29
CA SER A 33 -4.33 -6.54 10.59
C SER A 33 -5.54 -5.59 10.54
N LYS A 34 -6.32 -5.54 11.62
CA LYS A 34 -7.43 -4.57 11.75
C LYS A 34 -6.96 -3.10 11.77
N LYS A 35 -5.68 -2.86 12.08
CA LYS A 35 -5.14 -1.51 12.32
C LYS A 35 -4.10 -1.10 11.29
N GLU A 36 -3.59 -2.04 10.50
CA GLU A 36 -2.37 -1.82 9.74
C GLU A 36 -2.26 -2.79 8.56
N ILE A 37 -1.67 -2.30 7.47
CA ILE A 37 -1.10 -3.11 6.38
C ILE A 37 0.42 -2.97 6.47
N VAL A 38 1.12 -4.09 6.47
CA VAL A 38 2.60 -4.13 6.44
C VAL A 38 3.04 -4.76 5.13
N ILE A 39 3.97 -4.12 4.42
CA ILE A 39 4.51 -4.60 3.14
C ILE A 39 6.03 -4.71 3.28
N GLU A 40 6.54 -5.94 3.16
CA GLU A 40 7.97 -6.25 3.22
C GLU A 40 8.46 -6.69 1.84
N SER A 41 9.59 -6.16 1.38
CA SER A 41 10.24 -6.64 0.16
C SER A 41 11.26 -7.74 0.50
N THR A 42 11.12 -8.92 -0.09
CA THR A 42 11.98 -10.08 0.23
C THR A 42 13.41 -9.99 -0.33
N LYS A 43 13.75 -8.93 -1.06
CA LYS A 43 15.08 -8.71 -1.67
C LYS A 43 15.90 -7.66 -0.93
N SER A 44 15.24 -6.69 -0.31
CA SER A 44 15.87 -5.65 0.49
C SER A 44 15.50 -5.92 1.93
N ASN A 45 16.41 -6.55 2.69
CA ASN A 45 16.15 -6.99 4.06
C ASN A 45 15.76 -5.85 5.03
N ASP A 46 15.82 -4.58 4.60
CA ASP A 46 15.65 -3.41 5.47
C ASP A 46 14.46 -2.50 5.10
N VAL A 47 13.67 -2.80 4.07
CA VAL A 47 12.52 -1.94 3.70
C VAL A 47 11.21 -2.62 4.05
N VAL A 48 10.63 -2.18 5.17
CA VAL A 48 9.31 -2.56 5.65
C VAL A 48 8.44 -1.31 5.69
N ASP A 49 7.41 -1.28 4.85
CA ASP A 49 6.46 -0.19 4.81
C ASP A 49 5.26 -0.51 5.71
N HIS A 50 4.96 0.41 6.62
CA HIS A 50 3.87 0.32 7.58
C HIS A 50 2.78 1.33 7.24
N PHE A 51 1.53 0.89 7.12
CA PHE A 51 0.39 1.76 6.82
C PHE A 51 -0.70 1.61 7.86
N PHE A 52 -0.99 2.65 8.64
CA PHE A 52 -2.00 2.61 9.70
C PHE A 52 -3.39 3.01 9.18
N TYR A 53 -4.41 2.35 9.71
CA TYR A 53 -5.80 2.62 9.38
C TYR A 53 -6.35 3.80 10.19
N LYS A 54 -6.98 4.76 9.51
CA LYS A 54 -7.68 5.89 10.14
C LYS A 54 -8.84 6.33 9.26
N ASN A 55 -10.03 6.46 9.85
CA ASN A 55 -11.22 7.02 9.19
C ASN A 55 -11.60 6.38 7.84
N GLY A 56 -11.39 5.06 7.66
CA GLY A 56 -11.74 4.39 6.40
C GLY A 56 -10.60 4.26 5.40
N GLU A 57 -9.45 4.87 5.67
CA GLU A 57 -8.31 4.96 4.74
C GLU A 57 -7.00 4.55 5.44
N TYR A 58 -5.93 4.36 4.67
CA TYR A 58 -4.62 3.99 5.19
C TYR A 58 -3.57 5.06 4.90
N PHE A 59 -2.77 5.36 5.91
CA PHE A 59 -1.75 6.40 5.90
C PHE A 59 -0.38 5.78 6.16
N ALA A 60 0.64 6.24 5.45
CA ALA A 60 2.01 5.80 5.68
C ALA A 60 2.47 6.20 7.10
N SER A 61 3.07 5.27 7.83
CA SER A 61 3.44 5.50 9.23
C SER A 61 4.65 6.43 9.38
N SER A 62 5.47 6.56 8.34
CA SER A 62 6.65 7.43 8.31
C SER A 62 6.31 8.92 8.42
N ASP A 63 5.22 9.34 7.79
CA ASP A 63 4.91 10.76 7.58
C ASP A 63 3.41 11.08 7.68
N SER A 64 2.58 10.08 7.99
CA SER A 64 1.11 10.18 8.06
C SER A 64 0.46 10.66 6.76
N ILE A 65 1.10 10.44 5.61
CA ILE A 65 0.55 10.80 4.31
C ILE A 65 -0.45 9.74 3.87
N LEU A 66 -1.59 10.18 3.35
CA LEU A 66 -2.61 9.28 2.79
C LEU A 66 -1.99 8.45 1.67
N PHE A 67 -2.08 7.12 1.78
CA PHE A 67 -1.45 6.22 0.84
C PHE A 67 -2.45 5.31 0.14
N PHE A 68 -3.36 4.65 0.87
CA PHE A 68 -4.45 3.91 0.24
C PHE A 68 -5.80 4.54 0.56
N SER A 69 -6.57 4.83 -0.49
CA SER A 69 -7.97 5.26 -0.39
C SER A 69 -8.85 4.49 -1.36
N THR A 70 -10.08 4.20 -0.91
CA THR A 70 -11.20 3.74 -1.74
C THR A 70 -12.33 4.79 -1.81
N VAL A 71 -12.13 5.95 -1.21
CA VAL A 71 -13.17 6.99 -1.02
C VAL A 71 -13.20 7.96 -2.19
N LYS A 72 -12.03 8.48 -2.59
CA LYS A 72 -11.92 9.47 -3.67
C LYS A 72 -10.56 9.43 -4.35
N ASP A 73 -10.56 9.85 -5.61
CA ASP A 73 -9.32 10.13 -6.32
C ASP A 73 -8.57 11.27 -5.63
N THR A 74 -7.26 11.08 -5.44
CA THR A 74 -6.41 12.02 -4.71
C THR A 74 -5.06 12.16 -5.39
N ILE A 75 -4.56 13.38 -5.51
CA ILE A 75 -3.18 13.68 -5.95
C ILE A 75 -2.49 14.43 -4.82
N LEU A 76 -1.37 13.90 -4.36
CA LEU A 76 -0.55 14.49 -3.31
C LEU A 76 0.82 14.82 -3.87
N ASN A 77 1.30 16.04 -3.62
CA ASN A 77 2.68 16.42 -3.86
C ASN A 77 3.39 16.45 -2.51
N VAL A 78 4.45 15.65 -2.38
CA VAL A 78 5.16 15.41 -1.13
C VAL A 78 6.60 15.84 -1.31
N THR A 79 7.16 16.55 -0.34
CA THR A 79 8.58 16.88 -0.30
C THR A 79 9.21 16.19 0.89
N SER A 80 10.25 15.39 0.65
CA SER A 80 10.99 14.65 1.69
C SER A 80 12.48 14.70 1.40
N TYR A 81 13.27 15.20 2.36
CA TYR A 81 14.73 15.38 2.22
C TYR A 81 15.14 16.00 0.88
N GLU A 82 14.52 17.13 0.54
CA GLU A 82 14.71 17.90 -0.72
C GLU A 82 14.25 17.19 -2.01
N LYS A 83 13.84 15.92 -1.93
CA LYS A 83 13.24 15.19 -3.05
C LYS A 83 11.75 15.45 -3.10
N LYS A 84 11.24 15.61 -4.32
CA LYS A 84 9.81 15.78 -4.58
C LYS A 84 9.23 14.47 -5.07
N TYR A 85 8.04 14.15 -4.57
CA TYR A 85 7.30 12.97 -4.93
C TYR A 85 5.86 13.36 -5.26
N LYS A 86 5.24 12.57 -6.13
CA LYS A 86 3.82 12.67 -6.44
C LYS A 86 3.18 11.33 -6.17
N ILE A 87 2.14 11.32 -5.35
CA ILE A 87 1.31 10.14 -5.09
C ILE A 87 -0.04 10.38 -5.77
N ILE A 88 -0.47 9.43 -6.58
CA ILE A 88 -1.75 9.45 -7.28
C ILE A 88 -2.55 8.24 -6.83
N ILE A 89 -3.69 8.47 -6.21
CA ILE A 89 -4.65 7.46 -5.78
C ILE A 89 -5.88 7.61 -6.67
N LYS A 90 -6.28 6.54 -7.36
CA LYS A 90 -7.41 6.55 -8.28
C LYS A 90 -8.26 5.30 -8.16
N LYS A 91 -9.56 5.46 -8.37
CA LYS A 91 -10.45 4.36 -8.71
C LYS A 91 -10.33 4.05 -10.20
N GLU A 92 -9.82 2.87 -10.51
CA GLU A 92 -9.76 2.31 -11.85
C GLU A 92 -11.08 1.61 -12.21
N ARG A 93 -11.12 0.95 -13.37
CA ARG A 93 -12.27 0.16 -13.81
C ARG A 93 -12.54 -1.03 -12.87
N ASP A 94 -13.75 -1.55 -12.93
CA ASP A 94 -14.16 -2.80 -12.26
C ASP A 94 -13.98 -2.82 -10.73
N GLY A 95 -13.99 -1.64 -10.10
CA GLY A 95 -13.86 -1.51 -8.65
C GLY A 95 -12.44 -1.75 -8.12
N VAL A 96 -11.45 -1.71 -9.02
CA VAL A 96 -10.04 -1.68 -8.66
C VAL A 96 -9.63 -0.27 -8.25
N TYR A 97 -8.74 -0.16 -7.27
CA TYR A 97 -8.12 1.08 -6.87
C TYR A 97 -6.62 0.95 -7.06
N LYS A 98 -5.97 2.03 -7.49
CA LYS A 98 -4.53 2.07 -7.73
C LYS A 98 -3.92 3.26 -7.02
N THR A 99 -2.86 2.99 -6.28
CA THR A 99 -1.96 4.03 -5.73
C THR A 99 -0.64 3.95 -6.48
N SER A 100 -0.23 5.04 -7.11
CA SER A 100 1.02 5.15 -7.86
C SER A 100 1.89 6.25 -7.29
N SER A 101 3.16 5.94 -7.03
CA SER A 101 4.16 6.88 -6.53
C SER A 101 5.18 7.20 -7.60
N TYR A 102 5.52 8.48 -7.71
CA TYR A 102 6.47 9.01 -8.67
C TYR A 102 7.50 9.88 -7.96
N TYR A 103 8.76 9.80 -8.40
CA TYR A 103 9.73 10.86 -8.15
C TYR A 103 9.49 12.01 -9.13
N VAL A 104 9.66 13.24 -8.67
CA VAL A 104 9.51 14.45 -9.48
C VAL A 104 10.87 15.14 -9.54
N ASP A 105 11.42 15.30 -10.75
CA ASP A 105 12.66 16.04 -10.92
C ASP A 105 12.46 17.57 -10.84
N ASP A 106 13.54 18.33 -10.93
CA ASP A 106 13.51 19.80 -10.89
C ASP A 106 12.77 20.43 -12.07
N LYS A 107 12.58 19.70 -13.16
CA LYS A 107 11.83 20.12 -14.35
C LYS A 107 10.34 19.76 -14.26
N GLY A 108 9.93 19.03 -13.23
CA GLY A 108 8.57 18.55 -13.04
C GLY A 108 8.26 17.21 -13.73
N SER A 109 9.25 16.55 -14.31
CA SER A 109 9.13 15.24 -14.95
C SER A 109 8.80 14.17 -13.90
N LEU A 110 7.91 13.24 -14.24
CA LEU A 110 7.50 12.16 -13.35
C LEU A 110 8.24 10.87 -13.69
N TYR A 111 8.94 10.32 -12.71
CA TYR A 111 9.61 9.02 -12.79
C TYR A 111 8.84 8.01 -11.96
N PHE A 112 8.24 7.02 -12.62
CA PHE A 112 7.47 5.97 -11.95
C PHE A 112 8.34 5.16 -10.99
N LEU A 113 7.91 5.05 -9.73
CA LEU A 113 8.62 4.30 -8.70
C LEU A 113 7.93 2.97 -8.41
N ILE A 114 6.65 3.04 -8.04
CA ILE A 114 5.89 1.88 -7.61
C ILE A 114 4.39 2.15 -7.72
N SER A 115 3.62 1.10 -7.96
CA SER A 115 2.18 1.14 -7.77
C SER A 115 1.64 -0.11 -7.12
N TYR A 116 0.49 0.06 -6.47
CA TYR A 116 -0.26 -0.98 -5.77
C TYR A 116 -1.68 -0.98 -6.31
N SER A 117 -2.15 -2.14 -6.79
CA SER A 117 -3.55 -2.35 -7.16
C SER A 117 -4.25 -3.16 -6.07
N TYR A 118 -5.40 -2.67 -5.62
CA TYR A 118 -6.16 -3.25 -4.51
C TYR A 118 -7.68 -3.14 -4.71
N ASP A 119 -8.42 -3.98 -4.01
CA ASP A 119 -9.89 -3.98 -4.04
C ASP A 119 -10.50 -3.01 -3.01
N SER A 120 -11.83 -2.96 -2.93
CA SER A 120 -12.57 -2.10 -1.98
C SER A 120 -12.34 -2.47 -0.50
N LYS A 121 -11.73 -3.63 -0.21
CA LYS A 121 -11.33 -4.09 1.13
C LYS A 121 -9.84 -3.88 1.37
N TYR A 122 -9.17 -3.09 0.53
CA TYR A 122 -7.74 -2.84 0.57
C TYR A 122 -6.88 -4.11 0.41
N GLN A 123 -7.43 -5.18 -0.18
CA GLN A 123 -6.64 -6.36 -0.49
C GLN A 123 -5.79 -6.09 -1.72
N ILE A 124 -4.49 -5.91 -1.51
CA ILE A 124 -3.50 -5.72 -2.56
C ILE A 124 -3.32 -7.05 -3.29
N PHE A 125 -3.45 -7.00 -4.61
CA PHE A 125 -3.29 -8.15 -5.48
C PHE A 125 -2.22 -7.96 -6.56
N GLN A 126 -1.73 -6.74 -6.75
CA GLN A 126 -0.64 -6.46 -7.67
C GLN A 126 0.25 -5.34 -7.13
N ILE A 127 1.56 -5.51 -7.29
CA ILE A 127 2.57 -4.48 -7.03
C ILE A 127 3.48 -4.41 -8.25
N GLU A 128 3.56 -3.23 -8.86
CA GLU A 128 4.43 -2.96 -10.02
C GLU A 128 5.53 -1.99 -9.57
N LYS A 129 6.80 -2.39 -9.70
CA LYS A 129 7.95 -1.51 -9.49
C LYS A 129 8.43 -0.94 -10.82
N GLY A 130 8.87 0.31 -10.80
CA GLY A 130 9.50 0.95 -11.94
C GLY A 130 10.91 0.41 -12.13
N SER A 131 11.19 -0.11 -13.33
CA SER A 131 12.48 -0.71 -13.72
C SER A 131 13.51 0.30 -14.25
N ASN A 132 13.37 1.58 -13.88
CA ASN A 132 14.01 2.78 -14.44
C ASN A 132 13.39 3.29 -15.77
N VAL A 133 12.86 4.52 -15.64
CA VAL A 133 12.51 5.56 -16.64
C VAL A 133 11.56 5.19 -17.79
N VAL A 134 10.33 5.70 -17.72
CA VAL A 134 9.51 5.97 -18.91
C VAL A 134 9.66 7.45 -19.22
N TYR A 135 10.39 7.79 -20.28
CA TYR A 135 10.34 9.13 -20.88
C TYR A 135 8.98 9.30 -21.58
N GLN A 136 8.35 10.46 -21.38
CA GLN A 136 7.36 10.98 -22.34
C GLN A 136 8.07 11.88 -23.34
#